data_AF-A0ABD0QP96-F1
#
_entry.id   AF-A0ABD0QP96-F1
#
_cell.length_a   1.000
_cell.length_b   1.000
_cell.length_c   1.000
_cell.angle_alpha   90.00
_cell.angle_beta   90.00
_cell.angle_gamma   90.00
#
_symmetry.space_group_name_H-M   'P 1'
#
loop_
_entity.id
_entity.type
_entity.pdbx_description
1 polymer ?
#
loop_
_entity_poly.entity_id
_entity_poly.type
_entity_poly.pdbx_seq_one_letter_code
_entity_poly.pdbx_strand_id
1 'polypeptide(L)' 'MTVTATDADDTEYTNNGIVSYAIISQEPQLPKPDMFDINISTGTIYVRESGMDRE' A
#
# COMPACT_ATOMS: atom_id res chain seq x y z
N MET A 1 -0.14 -5.72 7.60
CA MET A 1 1.21 -5.85 6.99
C MET A 1 1.70 -4.45 6.68
N THR A 2 3.01 -4.19 6.71
CA THR A 2 3.55 -2.86 6.42
C THR A 2 4.79 -3.00 5.54
N VAL A 3 4.85 -2.19 4.48
CA VAL A 3 6.02 -2.07 3.60
C VAL A 3 6.74 -0.75 3.88
N THR A 4 8.04 -0.72 3.62
CA THR A 4 8.88 0.46 3.83
C THR A 4 9.76 0.71 2.62
N ALA A 5 9.92 1.97 2.25
CA ALA A 5 10.88 2.44 1.26
C ALA A 5 11.48 3.77 1.74
N THR A 6 12.67 4.10 1.24
CA THR A 6 13.42 5.30 1.61
C THR A 6 14.03 5.93 0.35
N ASP A 7 13.99 7.25 0.28
CA ASP A 7 14.76 8.05 -0.67
C ASP A 7 15.89 8.76 0.09
N ALA A 8 17.01 9.04 -0.58
CA ALA A 8 18.19 9.65 0.04
C ALA A 8 18.09 11.19 0.13
N ASP A 9 17.15 11.80 -0.60
CA ASP A 9 16.93 13.24 -0.58
C ASP A 9 16.23 13.70 0.72
N ASP A 10 16.38 14.99 1.00
CA ASP A 10 15.80 15.63 2.17
C ASP A 10 14.26 15.67 2.12
N THR A 11 13.63 15.40 3.27
CA THR A 11 12.18 15.47 3.47
C THR A 11 11.74 16.64 4.36
N GLU A 12 12.68 17.33 5.03
CA GLU A 12 12.36 18.36 6.01
C GLU A 12 12.16 19.73 5.35
N TYR A 13 13.00 20.05 4.37
CA TYR A 13 13.03 21.32 3.64
C TYR A 13 12.60 21.18 2.18
N THR A 14 12.65 19.96 1.61
CA THR A 14 12.17 19.66 0.26
C THR A 14 11.23 18.45 0.23
N ASN A 15 10.47 18.31 -0.86
CA ASN A 15 9.58 17.15 -1.06
C ASN A 15 10.26 16.01 -1.82
N ASN A 16 11.55 16.12 -2.15
CA ASN A 16 12.23 15.17 -3.04
C ASN A 16 12.39 13.80 -2.39
N GLY A 17 12.49 13.73 -1.06
CA GLY A 17 12.54 12.45 -0.34
C GLY A 17 11.18 11.84 0.03
N ILE A 18 10.06 12.48 -0.31
CA ILE A 18 8.73 12.02 0.14
C ILE A 18 8.28 10.82 -0.68
N VAL A 19 8.18 9.67 -0.01
CA VAL A 19 7.69 8.41 -0.59
C VAL A 19 6.16 8.33 -0.47
N SER A 20 5.49 7.92 -1.54
CA SER A 20 4.06 7.58 -1.56
C SER A 20 3.85 6.15 -2.07
N TYR A 21 2.95 5.41 -1.43
CA TYR A 21 2.69 4.01 -1.72
C TYR A 21 1.40 3.78 -2.51
N ALA A 22 1.43 2.81 -3.42
CA ALA A 22 0.27 2.34 -4.18
C ALA A 22 0.36 0.84 -4.46
N ILE A 23 -0.79 0.15 -4.47
CA ILE A 23 -0.88 -1.22 -4.99
C ILE A 23 -1.14 -1.12 -6.49
N ILE A 24 -0.25 -1.68 -7.31
CA ILE A 24 -0.36 -1.64 -8.78
C ILE A 24 -1.12 -2.86 -9.32
N SER A 25 -0.99 -4.01 -8.65
CA SER A 25 -1.61 -5.26 -9.07
C SER A 25 -1.79 -6.21 -7.88
N GLN A 26 -2.87 -7.00 -7.93
CA GLN A 26 -3.12 -8.09 -7.00
C GLN A 26 -3.31 -9.40 -7.78
N GLU A 27 -2.60 -10.45 -7.36
CA GLU A 27 -2.79 -11.80 -7.88
C GLU A 27 -2.97 -12.80 -6.73
N PRO A 28 -3.98 -13.70 -6.81
CA PRO A 28 -5.02 -13.79 -7.84
C PRO A 28 -6.02 -12.62 -7.75
N GLN A 29 -6.79 -12.40 -8.83
CA GLN A 29 -7.94 -11.47 -8.83
C GLN A 29 -9.20 -12.06 -8.19
N LEU A 30 -9.04 -13.12 -7.38
CA LEU A 30 -10.13 -13.81 -6.70
C LEU A 30 -10.09 -13.50 -5.20
N PRO A 31 -11.26 -13.37 -4.55
CA PRO A 31 -12.61 -13.34 -5.13
C PRO A 31 -12.92 -12.04 -5.91
N LYS A 32 -12.11 -10.98 -5.72
CA LYS A 32 -12.17 -9.70 -6.46
C LYS A 32 -10.75 -9.14 -6.66
N PRO A 33 -10.53 -8.26 -7.66
CA PRO A 33 -9.21 -7.68 -7.94
C PRO A 33 -8.69 -6.64 -6.92
N ASP A 34 -9.51 -6.18 -5.95
CA ASP A 34 -9.16 -5.10 -5.00
C ASP A 34 -9.46 -5.49 -3.54
N MET A 35 -8.90 -6.62 -3.09
CA MET A 35 -9.14 -7.12 -1.73
C MET A 35 -8.38 -6.32 -0.67
N PHE A 36 -7.27 -5.69 -1.07
CA PHE A 36 -6.39 -4.93 -0.18
C PHE A 36 -6.30 -3.48 -0.63
N ASP A 37 -6.00 -2.63 0.34
CA ASP A 37 -5.68 -1.23 0.13
C ASP A 37 -4.44 -0.86 0.95
N ILE A 38 -3.77 0.23 0.58
CA ILE A 38 -2.52 0.68 1.21
C ILE A 38 -2.63 2.14 1.62
N ASN A 39 -2.21 2.43 2.85
CA ASN A 39 -2.10 3.82 3.28
C ASN A 39 -0.92 4.50 2.56
N ILE A 40 -1.23 5.53 1.78
CA ILE A 40 -0.29 6.24 0.89
C ILE A 40 0.95 6.78 1.60
N SER A 41 0.86 7.14 2.88
CA SER A 41 1.96 7.75 3.62
C SER A 41 2.75 6.77 4.49
N THR A 42 2.09 5.71 4.99
CA THR A 42 2.71 4.79 5.97
C THR A 42 3.07 3.42 5.39
N GLY A 43 2.61 3.10 4.18
CA GLY A 43 2.83 1.79 3.57
C GLY A 43 2.09 0.64 4.28
N THR A 44 1.14 0.96 5.16
CA THR A 44 0.33 -0.06 5.85
C THR A 44 -0.70 -0.65 4.91
N ILE A 45 -0.64 -1.96 4.69
CA ILE A 45 -1.60 -2.72 3.88
C ILE A 45 -2.67 -3.31 4.78
N TYR A 46 -3.93 -3.09 4.43
CA TYR A 46 -5.11 -3.56 5.13
C TYR A 46 -6.14 -4.18 4.17
N VAL A 47 -7.06 -4.96 4.73
CA VAL A 47 -8.18 -5.55 3.99
C VAL A 47 -9.20 -4.45 3.71
N ARG A 48 -9.55 -4.27 2.43
CA ARG A 48 -10.52 -3.27 2.00
C ARG A 48 -11.95 -3.79 2.07
N GLU A 49 -12.17 -5.01 1.61
CA GLU A 49 -13.50 -5.60 1.44
C GLU A 49 -13.83 -6.60 2.57
N SER A 50 -15.07 -6.56 3.08
CA SER A 50 -15.57 -7.46 4.13
C SER A 50 -15.88 -8.90 3.68
N GLY A 51 -15.51 -9.26 2.45
CA GLY A 51 -15.82 -10.55 1.82
C GLY A 51 -14.71 -11.59 1.85
N MET A 52 -13.76 -11.49 2.80
CA MET A 52 -12.80 -12.57 3.04
C MET A 52 -13.51 -13.75 3.69
N ASP A 53 -14.24 -14.52 2.88
CA ASP A 53 -14.74 -15.81 3.32
C ASP A 53 -13.53 -16.72 3.54
N ARG A 54 -13.35 -17.18 4.78
CA ARG A 54 -12.42 -18.24 5.11
C ARG A 54 -13.19 -19.54 4.93
N GLU A 55 -13.27 -20.02 3.70
CA GLU A 55 -13.62 -21.42 3.45
C GLU A 55 -12.37 -22.30 3.49
#